data_AF-A0A5B0M5E1-F1
#
_entry.id   AF-A0A5B0M5E1-F1
#
_cell.length_a   1.000
_cell.length_b   1.000
_cell.length_c   1.000
_cell.angle_alpha   90.00
_cell.angle_beta   90.00
_cell.angle_gamma   90.00
#
_symmetry.space_group_name_H-M   'P 1'
#
loop_
_entity.id
_entity.type
_entity.pdbx_description
1 polymer ?
#
loop_
_entity_poly.entity_id
_entity_poly.type
_entity_poly.pdbx_seq_one_letter_code
_entity_poly.pdbx_strand_id
1 'polypeptide(L)'
;MAASNTDYEADLKEDLLEGLAAISATPGSIAGPTAGALELQTDTLRHALERWHHHSADPNATHVPSHLYHLLDRQYAQASMSFNALMPNDSARVLGLLDLTRERPFEILLAALEKKELGDVQPHDPNIYVDYDPECHDISEFEAEEASVLHEMTRVRKLSYTVKALRTLDGTTIASNFPLDTSFCLVDDPFEDMEITEERYRAFKGRRDPTATHFYRLSALVLVPRHRFDLFLSDCHDRQASSR
;
A
#
# COMPACT_ATOMS: atom_id res chain seq x y z
N MET A 1 28.18 -20.53 -7.86
CA MET A 1 27.24 -20.74 -6.74
C MET A 1 25.94 -20.08 -7.16
N ALA A 2 24.89 -20.86 -7.37
CA ALA A 2 23.59 -20.29 -7.71
C ALA A 2 23.02 -19.67 -6.43
N ALA A 3 22.73 -18.37 -6.45
CA ALA A 3 21.97 -17.71 -5.40
C ALA A 3 20.65 -18.46 -5.22
N SER A 4 20.20 -18.63 -3.97
CA SER A 4 18.93 -19.30 -3.72
C SER A 4 17.78 -18.44 -4.23
N ASN A 5 16.63 -19.06 -4.57
CA ASN A 5 15.48 -18.33 -5.12
C ASN A 5 15.00 -17.18 -4.21
N THR A 6 15.20 -17.28 -2.90
CA THR A 6 14.91 -16.24 -1.90
C THR A 6 15.88 -15.07 -1.95
N ASP A 7 17.14 -15.31 -2.32
CA ASP A 7 18.14 -14.25 -2.42
C ASP A 7 17.83 -13.33 -3.60
N TYR A 8 17.33 -13.88 -4.72
CA TYR A 8 16.99 -13.08 -5.90
C TYR A 8 15.90 -12.03 -5.63
N GLU A 9 14.82 -12.41 -4.95
CA GLU A 9 13.70 -11.50 -4.70
C GLU A 9 14.10 -10.42 -3.70
N ALA A 10 14.85 -10.76 -2.66
CA ALA A 10 15.38 -9.82 -1.68
C ALA A 10 16.33 -8.80 -2.34
N ASP A 11 17.33 -9.28 -3.09
CA ASP A 11 18.28 -8.44 -3.82
C ASP A 11 17.55 -7.51 -4.80
N LEU A 12 16.55 -8.03 -5.53
CA LEU A 12 15.75 -7.22 -6.45
C LEU A 12 14.97 -6.12 -5.72
N LYS A 13 14.33 -6.44 -4.58
CA LYS A 13 13.57 -5.46 -3.80
C LYS A 13 14.48 -4.36 -3.25
N GLU A 14 15.65 -4.74 -2.74
CA GLU A 14 16.66 -3.81 -2.24
C GLU A 14 17.16 -2.86 -3.35
N ASP A 15 17.64 -3.43 -4.48
CA ASP A 15 18.13 -2.65 -5.64
C ASP A 15 17.06 -1.65 -6.14
N LEU A 16 15.79 -2.09 -6.23
CA LEU A 16 14.67 -1.25 -6.66
C LEU A 16 14.34 -0.16 -5.62
N LEU A 17 14.33 -0.49 -4.33
CA LEU A 17 13.98 0.44 -3.26
C LEU A 17 15.00 1.57 -3.16
N GLU A 18 16.30 1.25 -3.18
CA GLU A 18 17.37 2.24 -3.16
C GLU A 18 17.37 3.14 -4.40
N GLY A 19 17.22 2.52 -5.59
CA GLY A 19 17.18 3.24 -6.86
C GLY A 19 16.00 4.21 -6.96
N LEU A 20 14.82 3.81 -6.50
CA LEU A 20 13.61 4.65 -6.51
C LEU A 20 13.70 5.81 -5.52
N ALA A 21 14.31 5.59 -4.35
CA ALA A 21 14.57 6.65 -3.39
C ALA A 21 15.50 7.73 -4.00
N ALA A 22 16.53 7.30 -4.72
CA ALA A 22 17.50 8.18 -5.38
C ALA A 22 16.88 9.14 -6.41
N ILE A 23 15.93 8.65 -7.23
CA ILE A 23 15.25 9.48 -8.25
C ILE A 23 14.49 10.65 -7.64
N SER A 24 13.94 10.49 -6.42
CA SER A 24 13.20 11.56 -5.73
C SER A 24 14.08 12.60 -5.04
N ALA A 25 15.38 12.34 -4.87
CA ALA A 25 16.28 13.27 -4.22
C ALA A 25 16.52 14.47 -5.15
N THR A 26 15.88 15.60 -4.85
CA THR A 26 16.05 16.85 -5.60
C THR A 26 17.52 17.32 -5.51
N PRO A 27 18.13 17.77 -6.64
CA PRO A 27 19.43 18.42 -6.61
C PRO A 27 19.28 19.81 -5.99
N GLY A 28 19.38 19.88 -4.66
CA GLY A 28 19.15 21.11 -3.89
C GLY A 28 19.22 20.96 -2.38
N SER A 29 19.17 19.73 -1.86
CA SER A 29 19.49 19.47 -0.45
C SER A 29 21.01 19.63 -0.23
N ILE A 30 21.40 20.37 0.80
CA ILE A 30 22.79 20.68 1.17
C ILE A 30 23.58 19.40 1.54
N ALA A 31 22.90 18.24 1.63
CA ALA A 31 23.47 16.91 1.78
C ALA A 31 22.85 15.89 0.78
N GLY A 32 22.56 16.30 -0.45
CA GLY A 32 22.15 15.38 -1.52
C GLY A 32 23.30 14.49 -2.01
N PRO A 33 23.02 13.29 -2.57
CA PRO A 33 24.05 12.46 -3.17
C PRO A 33 24.84 13.25 -4.21
N THR A 34 26.15 13.02 -4.27
CA THR A 34 26.99 13.60 -5.33
C THR A 34 26.50 13.11 -6.70
N ALA A 35 26.70 13.91 -7.74
CA ALA A 35 26.21 13.57 -9.09
C ALA A 35 26.59 12.15 -9.54
N GLY A 36 27.82 11.70 -9.22
CA GLY A 36 28.27 10.33 -9.54
C GLY A 36 27.60 9.24 -8.69
N ALA A 37 27.19 9.53 -7.46
CA ALA A 37 26.41 8.58 -6.66
C ALA A 37 24.98 8.43 -7.19
N LEU A 38 24.37 9.54 -7.64
CA LEU A 38 23.05 9.54 -8.28
C LEU A 38 23.07 8.76 -9.61
N GLU A 39 24.12 8.93 -10.41
CA GLU A 39 24.32 8.18 -11.66
C GLU A 39 24.46 6.68 -11.39
N LEU A 40 25.27 6.30 -10.39
CA LEU A 40 25.44 4.90 -9.97
C LEU A 40 24.12 4.27 -9.47
N GLN A 41 23.32 5.00 -8.69
CA GLN A 41 22.02 4.53 -8.22
C GLN A 41 21.02 4.37 -9.38
N THR A 42 21.05 5.29 -10.34
CA THR A 42 20.23 5.21 -11.55
C THR A 42 20.61 4.00 -12.42
N ASP A 43 21.91 3.71 -12.56
CA ASP A 43 22.40 2.53 -13.27
C ASP A 43 22.06 1.23 -12.53
N THR A 44 22.13 1.23 -11.21
CA THR A 44 21.71 0.09 -10.37
C THR A 44 20.23 -0.20 -10.58
N LEU A 45 19.37 0.84 -10.51
CA LEU A 45 17.95 0.70 -10.79
C LEU A 45 17.67 0.19 -12.20
N ARG A 46 18.38 0.72 -13.20
CA ARG A 46 18.26 0.27 -14.58
C ARG A 46 18.59 -1.22 -14.67
N HIS A 47 19.72 -1.65 -14.13
CA HIS A 47 20.12 -3.06 -14.14
C HIS A 47 19.15 -3.96 -13.39
N ALA A 48 18.57 -3.50 -12.28
CA ALA A 48 17.55 -4.25 -11.55
C ALA A 48 16.28 -4.45 -12.38
N LEU A 49 15.79 -3.39 -13.02
CA LEU A 49 14.64 -3.45 -13.94
C LEU A 49 14.93 -4.36 -15.14
N GLU A 50 16.15 -4.31 -15.70
CA GLU A 50 16.58 -5.19 -16.78
C GLU A 50 16.60 -6.66 -16.37
N ARG A 51 17.20 -6.95 -15.22
CA ARG A 51 17.28 -8.30 -14.64
C ARG A 51 15.89 -8.85 -14.38
N TRP A 52 15.01 -8.05 -13.79
CA TRP A 52 13.62 -8.43 -13.53
C TRP A 52 12.84 -8.67 -14.81
N HIS A 53 12.94 -7.77 -15.80
CA HIS A 53 12.29 -7.96 -17.09
C HIS A 53 12.75 -9.25 -17.79
N HIS A 54 14.05 -9.54 -17.76
CA HIS A 54 14.60 -10.74 -18.38
C HIS A 54 14.14 -12.03 -17.69
N HIS A 55 14.25 -12.12 -16.36
CA HIS A 55 13.86 -13.33 -15.64
C HIS A 55 12.35 -13.55 -15.62
N SER A 56 11.57 -12.46 -15.61
CA SER A 56 10.10 -12.56 -15.66
C SER A 56 9.57 -13.03 -17.00
N ALA A 57 10.39 -13.10 -18.05
CA ALA A 57 10.02 -13.65 -19.35
C ALA A 57 9.98 -15.18 -19.37
N ASP A 58 10.63 -15.85 -18.40
CA ASP A 58 10.50 -17.30 -18.23
C ASP A 58 9.17 -17.61 -17.51
N PRO A 59 8.21 -18.27 -18.18
CA PRO A 59 6.92 -18.60 -17.58
C PRO A 59 7.06 -19.60 -16.41
N ASN A 60 8.18 -20.33 -16.30
CA ASN A 60 8.42 -21.28 -15.22
C ASN A 60 9.10 -20.64 -14.00
N ALA A 61 9.52 -19.37 -14.10
CA ALA A 61 10.19 -18.67 -13.02
C ALA A 61 9.19 -18.22 -11.94
N THR A 62 8.78 -19.15 -11.09
CA THR A 62 7.82 -18.88 -10.00
C THR A 62 8.37 -18.00 -8.89
N HIS A 63 9.70 -17.86 -8.79
CA HIS A 63 10.39 -17.02 -7.81
C HIS A 63 10.48 -15.56 -8.25
N VAL A 64 10.14 -15.24 -9.50
CA VAL A 64 10.21 -13.88 -10.02
C VAL A 64 8.86 -13.19 -9.82
N PRO A 65 8.81 -12.08 -9.08
CA PRO A 65 7.55 -11.41 -8.80
C PRO A 65 6.86 -10.98 -10.10
N SER A 66 5.54 -11.14 -10.16
CA SER A 66 4.73 -10.76 -11.32
C SER A 66 4.52 -9.26 -11.41
N HIS A 67 4.50 -8.58 -10.26
CA HIS A 67 4.39 -7.14 -10.09
C HIS A 67 4.98 -6.77 -8.74
N LEU A 68 5.29 -5.49 -8.53
CA LEU A 68 5.77 -4.98 -7.25
C LEU A 68 5.08 -3.65 -6.90
N TYR A 69 4.81 -3.44 -5.62
CA TYR A 69 4.26 -2.21 -5.06
C TYR A 69 5.38 -1.37 -4.44
N HIS A 70 5.53 -0.13 -4.89
CA HIS A 70 6.40 0.87 -4.28
C HIS A 70 5.56 1.98 -3.63
N LEU A 71 5.79 2.26 -2.36
CA LEU A 71 5.00 3.25 -1.63
C LEU A 71 5.28 4.67 -2.15
N LEU A 72 4.21 5.46 -2.25
CA LEU A 72 4.29 6.90 -2.48
C LEU A 72 4.41 7.61 -1.13
N ASP A 73 5.04 8.79 -1.13
CA ASP A 73 5.25 9.57 0.09
C ASP A 73 3.93 10.08 0.70
N ARG A 74 2.89 10.19 -0.13
CA ARG A 74 1.57 10.69 0.30
C ARG A 74 0.45 9.72 -0.01
N GLN A 75 -0.55 9.75 0.85
CA GLN A 75 -1.87 9.20 0.56
C GLN A 75 -2.62 10.16 -0.37
N TYR A 76 -3.07 9.65 -1.52
CA TYR A 76 -3.94 10.38 -2.43
C TYR A 76 -5.38 9.87 -2.35
N ALA A 77 -6.32 10.76 -2.65
CA ALA A 77 -7.74 10.40 -2.69
C ALA A 77 -8.01 9.35 -3.77
N GLN A 78 -8.58 8.21 -3.36
CA GLN A 78 -8.82 7.05 -4.22
C GLN A 78 -9.54 7.39 -5.53
N ALA A 79 -10.53 8.30 -5.49
CA ALA A 79 -11.37 8.63 -6.64
C ALA A 79 -10.70 9.56 -7.67
N SER A 80 -9.68 10.33 -7.27
CA SER A 80 -9.03 11.36 -8.11
C SER A 80 -7.53 11.12 -8.34
N MET A 81 -7.00 10.00 -7.83
CA MET A 81 -5.61 9.62 -8.01
C MET A 81 -5.29 9.44 -9.51
N SER A 82 -4.33 10.23 -9.98
CA SER A 82 -3.77 10.27 -11.34
C SER A 82 -2.39 10.94 -11.25
N PHE A 83 -1.58 10.82 -12.31
CA PHE A 83 -0.26 11.46 -12.39
C PHE A 83 -0.32 12.97 -12.13
N ASN A 84 -1.32 13.66 -12.68
CA ASN A 84 -1.50 15.10 -12.51
C ASN A 84 -1.86 15.52 -11.08
N ALA A 85 -2.33 14.58 -10.25
CA ALA A 85 -2.65 14.81 -8.85
C ALA A 85 -1.45 14.54 -7.92
N LEU A 86 -0.34 14.00 -8.43
CA LEU A 86 0.83 13.67 -7.63
C LEU A 86 1.62 14.92 -7.23
N MET A 87 2.08 14.94 -5.99
CA MET A 87 3.02 15.95 -5.49
C MET A 87 4.37 15.82 -6.19
N PRO A 88 5.21 16.88 -6.19
CA PRO A 88 6.46 16.91 -6.97
C PRO A 88 7.41 15.73 -6.75
N ASN A 89 7.54 15.22 -5.52
CA ASN A 89 8.43 14.08 -5.24
C ASN A 89 7.93 12.80 -5.90
N ASP A 90 6.63 12.50 -5.74
CA ASP A 90 6.02 11.30 -6.30
C ASP A 90 5.94 11.37 -7.84
N SER A 91 5.67 12.55 -8.40
CA SER A 91 5.68 12.73 -9.85
C SER A 91 7.10 12.63 -10.43
N ALA A 92 8.13 13.10 -9.73
CA ALA A 92 9.52 12.91 -10.13
C ALA A 92 9.91 11.42 -10.16
N ARG A 93 9.49 10.62 -9.17
CA ARG A 93 9.68 9.16 -9.18
C ARG A 93 9.03 8.52 -10.41
N VAL A 94 7.78 8.87 -10.70
CA VAL A 94 7.06 8.35 -11.88
C VAL A 94 7.76 8.75 -13.18
N LEU A 95 8.20 10.00 -13.32
CA LEU A 95 8.91 10.48 -14.50
C LEU A 95 10.25 9.76 -14.69
N GLY A 96 11.05 9.63 -13.63
CA GLY A 96 12.32 8.90 -13.69
C GLY A 96 12.12 7.44 -14.06
N LEU A 97 11.10 6.78 -13.50
CA LEU A 97 10.72 5.43 -13.92
C LEU A 97 10.31 5.37 -15.38
N LEU A 98 9.43 6.26 -15.84
CA LEU A 98 8.99 6.31 -17.23
C LEU A 98 10.18 6.46 -18.19
N ASP A 99 11.14 7.32 -17.85
CA ASP A 99 12.36 7.53 -18.62
C ASP A 99 13.24 6.26 -18.67
N LEU A 100 13.40 5.56 -17.54
CA LEU A 100 14.15 4.30 -17.45
C LEU A 100 13.45 3.14 -18.18
N THR A 101 12.12 3.14 -18.23
CA THR A 101 11.32 2.09 -18.86
C THR A 101 10.98 2.37 -20.32
N ARG A 102 11.47 3.47 -20.91
CA ARG A 102 11.22 3.81 -22.33
C ARG A 102 11.64 2.72 -23.30
N GLU A 103 12.79 2.09 -23.03
CA GLU A 103 13.36 1.05 -23.90
C GLU A 103 12.91 -0.36 -23.51
N ARG A 104 12.45 -0.54 -22.27
CA ARG A 104 12.07 -1.85 -21.72
C ARG A 104 10.77 -1.73 -20.96
N PRO A 105 9.67 -2.27 -21.52
CA PRO A 105 8.37 -1.80 -21.12
C PRO A 105 7.93 -2.44 -19.81
N PHE A 106 7.82 -1.60 -18.80
CA PHE A 106 6.98 -1.83 -17.64
C PHE A 106 5.71 -0.99 -17.80
N GLU A 107 4.60 -1.54 -17.35
CA GLU A 107 3.39 -0.76 -17.11
C GLU A 107 3.47 -0.21 -15.69
N ILE A 108 3.25 1.10 -15.55
CA ILE A 108 3.28 1.82 -14.28
C ILE A 108 1.85 2.22 -13.95
N LEU A 109 1.36 1.75 -12.81
CA LEU A 109 0.02 2.02 -12.31
C LEU A 109 0.07 2.70 -10.95
N LEU A 110 -1.09 3.18 -10.51
CA LEU A 110 -1.33 3.79 -9.22
C LEU A 110 -2.29 2.90 -8.42
N ALA A 111 -1.96 2.62 -7.16
CA ALA A 111 -2.78 1.82 -6.27
C ALA A 111 -3.11 2.57 -4.98
N ALA A 112 -4.36 2.51 -4.57
CA ALA A 112 -4.80 2.87 -3.22
C ALA A 112 -4.88 1.59 -2.38
N LEU A 113 -4.09 1.49 -1.32
CA LEU A 113 -4.01 0.31 -0.46
C LEU A 113 -4.68 0.60 0.90
N GLU A 114 -5.32 -0.41 1.48
CA GLU A 114 -5.98 -0.33 2.78
C GLU A 114 -5.64 -1.56 3.62
N LYS A 115 -5.16 -1.34 4.83
CA LYS A 115 -5.14 -2.31 5.92
C LYS A 115 -6.31 -2.02 6.84
N LYS A 116 -7.01 -3.08 7.26
CA LYS A 116 -8.14 -3.00 8.17
C LYS A 116 -7.92 -3.95 9.33
N GLU A 117 -7.96 -3.41 10.53
CA GLU A 117 -7.92 -4.16 11.79
C GLU A 117 -9.28 -4.04 12.47
N LEU A 118 -9.89 -5.17 12.80
CA LEU A 118 -11.11 -5.24 13.58
C LEU A 118 -10.78 -5.97 14.88
N GLY A 119 -11.18 -5.40 16.00
CA GLY A 119 -10.89 -6.00 17.29
C GLY A 119 -11.61 -5.37 18.46
N ASP A 120 -11.19 -5.82 19.63
CA ASP A 120 -11.76 -5.45 20.91
C ASP A 120 -11.10 -4.18 21.43
N VAL A 121 -11.91 -3.28 21.95
CA VAL A 121 -11.47 -2.04 22.54
C VAL A 121 -12.03 -1.92 23.96
N GLN A 122 -11.40 -1.07 24.76
CA GLN A 122 -12.00 -0.62 26.01
C GLN A 122 -12.63 0.76 25.77
N PRO A 123 -13.81 1.03 26.33
CA PRO A 123 -14.35 2.37 26.35
C PRO A 123 -13.43 3.29 27.16
N HIS A 124 -13.42 4.58 26.82
CA HIS A 124 -12.58 5.53 27.53
C HIS A 124 -13.07 5.75 28.96
N ASP A 125 -14.39 5.82 29.16
CA ASP A 125 -15.01 5.72 30.48
C ASP A 125 -15.62 4.32 30.72
N PRO A 126 -15.02 3.50 31.61
CA PRO A 126 -15.54 2.18 31.93
C PRO A 126 -16.91 2.21 32.64
N ASN A 127 -17.33 3.35 33.17
CA ASN A 127 -18.59 3.49 33.91
C ASN A 127 -19.81 3.72 33.00
N ILE A 128 -19.61 4.07 31.73
CA ILE A 128 -20.70 4.34 30.77
C ILE A 128 -21.69 3.17 30.68
N TYR A 129 -21.24 1.93 30.91
CA TYR A 129 -22.06 0.73 30.77
C TYR A 129 -22.38 0.01 32.11
N VAL A 130 -21.99 0.58 33.26
CA VAL A 130 -22.19 -0.07 34.57
C VAL A 130 -23.64 0.07 35.05
N ASP A 131 -24.29 1.19 34.75
CA ASP A 131 -25.70 1.50 35.09
C ASP A 131 -26.57 1.63 33.83
N TYR A 132 -26.39 0.75 32.84
CA TYR A 132 -27.16 0.76 31.60
C TYR A 132 -28.65 0.44 31.87
N ASP A 133 -29.47 1.48 32.04
CA ASP A 133 -30.93 1.41 31.95
C ASP A 133 -31.36 1.69 30.51
N PRO A 134 -31.88 0.69 29.76
CA PRO A 134 -32.31 0.88 28.37
C PRO A 134 -33.44 1.91 28.18
N GLU A 135 -34.08 2.40 29.24
CA GLU A 135 -35.09 3.48 29.20
C GLU A 135 -34.51 4.89 29.42
N CYS A 136 -33.23 5.03 29.75
CA CYS A 136 -32.60 6.32 29.98
C CYS A 136 -32.21 7.00 28.66
N HIS A 137 -32.69 8.24 28.45
CA HIS A 137 -32.40 9.03 27.24
C HIS A 137 -31.03 9.72 27.24
N ASP A 138 -30.27 9.64 28.34
CA ASP A 138 -28.99 10.37 28.55
C ASP A 138 -27.76 9.65 27.98
N ILE A 139 -27.89 8.37 27.62
CA ILE A 139 -26.77 7.53 27.16
C ILE A 139 -26.29 7.93 25.75
N SER A 140 -27.13 8.61 24.98
CA SER A 140 -26.80 8.99 23.60
C SER A 140 -25.71 10.06 23.52
N GLU A 141 -25.58 10.92 24.54
CA GLU A 141 -24.52 11.93 24.58
C GLU A 141 -23.17 11.27 24.87
N PHE A 142 -23.11 10.39 25.86
CA PHE A 142 -21.91 9.59 26.18
C PHE A 142 -21.47 8.67 25.01
N GLU A 143 -22.41 8.01 24.33
CA GLU A 143 -22.08 7.20 23.14
C GLU A 143 -21.53 8.05 21.99
N ALA A 144 -22.00 9.30 21.85
CA ALA A 144 -21.49 10.23 20.84
C ALA A 144 -20.09 10.76 21.21
N GLU A 145 -19.84 11.00 22.50
CA GLU A 145 -18.51 11.35 23.01
C GLU A 145 -17.51 10.21 22.79
N GLU A 146 -17.85 8.98 23.18
CA GLU A 146 -17.01 7.79 22.94
C GLU A 146 -16.73 7.63 21.44
N ALA A 147 -17.75 7.71 20.58
CA ALA A 147 -17.59 7.60 19.14
C ALA A 147 -16.73 8.72 18.50
N SER A 148 -16.41 9.79 19.24
CA SER A 148 -15.57 10.90 18.78
C SER A 148 -14.09 10.73 19.12
N VAL A 149 -13.73 9.75 19.96
CA VAL A 149 -12.35 9.46 20.38
C VAL A 149 -11.84 8.22 19.66
N LEU A 150 -10.53 8.18 19.40
CA LEU A 150 -9.85 6.98 18.88
C LEU A 150 -9.62 5.98 20.01
N HIS A 151 -9.98 4.72 19.79
CA HIS A 151 -9.85 3.67 20.79
C HIS A 151 -8.63 2.80 20.51
N GLU A 152 -7.78 2.61 21.51
CA GLU A 152 -6.69 1.65 21.39
C GLU A 152 -7.24 0.21 21.34
N MET A 153 -6.75 -0.58 20.38
CA MET A 153 -7.20 -1.94 20.20
C MET A 153 -6.46 -2.87 21.16
N THR A 154 -7.16 -3.36 22.17
CA THR A 154 -6.61 -4.32 23.15
C THR A 154 -6.33 -5.68 22.53
N ARG A 155 -7.08 -6.05 21.48
CA ARG A 155 -6.91 -7.31 20.76
C ARG A 155 -7.46 -7.23 19.34
N VAL A 156 -6.60 -7.44 18.35
CA VAL A 156 -7.02 -7.61 16.96
C VAL A 156 -7.67 -8.99 16.78
N ARG A 157 -8.91 -9.01 16.25
CA ARG A 157 -9.67 -10.23 15.93
C ARG A 157 -9.57 -10.62 14.47
N LYS A 158 -9.54 -9.63 13.58
CA LYS A 158 -9.47 -9.84 12.12
C LYS A 158 -8.61 -8.77 11.48
N LEU A 159 -7.76 -9.22 10.58
CA LEU A 159 -6.88 -8.39 9.76
C LEU A 159 -7.20 -8.64 8.29
N SER A 160 -7.19 -7.59 7.47
CA SER A 160 -7.32 -7.72 6.02
C SER A 160 -6.58 -6.61 5.29
N TYR A 161 -5.96 -6.97 4.18
CA TYR A 161 -5.26 -6.07 3.28
C TYR A 161 -5.96 -6.04 1.93
N THR A 162 -6.23 -4.85 1.39
CA THR A 162 -7.05 -4.68 0.18
C THR A 162 -6.45 -3.60 -0.72
N VAL A 163 -6.38 -3.89 -2.02
CA VAL A 163 -6.23 -2.86 -3.06
C VAL A 163 -7.61 -2.25 -3.31
N LYS A 164 -7.82 -1.04 -2.81
CA LYS A 164 -9.09 -0.31 -2.91
C LYS A 164 -9.35 0.18 -4.33
N ALA A 165 -8.31 0.64 -5.02
CA ALA A 165 -8.36 0.98 -6.43
C ALA A 165 -7.00 0.74 -7.06
N LEU A 166 -7.02 0.23 -8.29
CA LEU A 166 -5.89 0.14 -9.18
C LEU A 166 -6.20 0.98 -10.42
N ARG A 167 -5.30 1.89 -10.78
CA ARG A 167 -5.52 2.91 -11.80
C ARG A 167 -4.33 3.08 -12.72
N THR A 168 -4.59 3.41 -13.96
CA THR A 168 -3.58 3.95 -14.88
C THR A 168 -3.15 5.36 -14.46
N LEU A 169 -2.02 5.84 -15.01
CA LEU A 169 -1.50 7.18 -14.72
C LEU A 169 -2.45 8.32 -15.15
N ASP A 170 -3.32 8.11 -16.13
CA ASP A 170 -4.36 9.08 -16.52
C ASP A 170 -5.57 9.10 -15.55
N GLY A 171 -5.61 8.19 -14.56
CA GLY A 171 -6.67 8.08 -13.56
C GLY A 171 -7.79 7.08 -13.92
N THR A 172 -7.72 6.37 -15.04
CA THR A 172 -8.70 5.34 -15.39
C THR A 172 -8.62 4.17 -14.40
N THR A 173 -9.76 3.74 -13.85
CA THR A 173 -9.81 2.61 -12.90
C THR A 173 -9.82 1.28 -13.65
N ILE A 174 -8.87 0.42 -13.33
CA ILE A 174 -8.70 -0.92 -13.89
C ILE A 174 -9.45 -1.95 -13.04
N ALA A 175 -9.20 -1.95 -11.73
CA ALA A 175 -9.76 -2.91 -10.78
C ALA A 175 -9.94 -2.25 -9.40
N SER A 176 -10.74 -2.85 -8.53
CA SER A 176 -11.01 -2.31 -7.20
C SER A 176 -11.47 -3.37 -6.21
N ASN A 177 -11.13 -3.19 -4.94
CA ASN A 177 -11.55 -4.05 -3.83
C ASN A 177 -11.17 -5.52 -4.03
N PHE A 178 -9.88 -5.77 -4.26
CA PHE A 178 -9.31 -7.12 -4.28
C PHE A 178 -8.23 -7.29 -3.20
N PRO A 179 -7.97 -8.50 -2.69
CA PRO A 179 -6.97 -8.77 -1.67
C PRO A 179 -5.60 -8.29 -2.11
N LEU A 180 -4.96 -7.50 -1.24
CA LEU A 180 -3.54 -7.15 -1.38
C LEU A 180 -2.72 -8.30 -0.81
N ASP A 181 -1.74 -8.74 -1.59
CA ASP A 181 -0.70 -9.64 -1.13
C ASP A 181 0.56 -8.81 -0.82
N THR A 182 0.84 -8.65 0.47
CA THR A 182 1.92 -7.78 0.95
C THR A 182 3.30 -8.30 0.59
N SER A 183 3.44 -9.57 0.18
CA SER A 183 4.73 -10.09 -0.30
C SER A 183 5.18 -9.41 -1.60
N PHE A 184 4.27 -8.79 -2.37
CA PHE A 184 4.65 -8.00 -3.55
C PHE A 184 5.01 -6.55 -3.22
N CYS A 185 5.01 -6.13 -1.96
CA CYS A 185 5.52 -4.82 -1.57
C CYS A 185 7.06 -4.83 -1.52
N LEU A 186 7.68 -3.69 -1.90
CA LEU A 186 9.13 -3.53 -1.80
C LEU A 186 9.64 -3.47 -0.35
N VAL A 187 8.75 -3.12 0.59
CA VAL A 187 9.01 -3.09 2.03
C VAL A 187 8.22 -4.21 2.72
N ASP A 188 8.74 -4.74 3.82
CA ASP A 188 8.18 -5.91 4.51
C ASP A 188 6.77 -5.69 5.06
N ASP A 189 6.57 -4.63 5.87
CA ASP A 189 5.24 -4.17 6.28
C ASP A 189 5.00 -2.73 5.81
N PRO A 190 4.22 -2.51 4.74
CA PRO A 190 3.96 -1.17 4.23
C PRO A 190 3.07 -0.31 5.14
N PHE A 191 2.48 -0.90 6.20
CA PHE A 191 1.60 -0.22 7.14
C PHE A 191 2.21 -0.10 8.55
N GLU A 192 3.50 -0.43 8.70
CA GLU A 192 4.22 -0.25 9.97
C GLU A 192 4.23 1.24 10.37
N ASP A 193 4.06 1.50 11.66
CA ASP A 193 4.05 2.84 12.28
C ASP A 193 3.07 3.86 11.66
N MET A 194 2.08 3.40 10.90
CA MET A 194 1.06 4.27 10.34
C MET A 194 0.03 4.70 11.38
N GLU A 195 -0.38 5.97 11.29
CA GLU A 195 -1.52 6.49 12.06
C GLU A 195 -2.85 5.96 11.51
N ILE A 196 -3.83 5.82 12.42
CA ILE A 196 -5.19 5.42 12.07
C ILE A 196 -5.81 6.52 11.21
N THR A 197 -6.15 6.20 9.96
CA THR A 197 -6.76 7.14 9.02
C THR A 197 -8.25 7.34 9.31
N GLU A 198 -8.92 6.28 9.71
CA GLU A 198 -10.34 6.27 10.06
C GLU A 198 -10.57 5.19 11.12
N GLU A 199 -11.46 5.46 12.07
CA GLU A 199 -12.00 4.47 12.97
C GLU A 199 -13.51 4.32 12.75
N ARG A 200 -14.01 3.08 12.84
CA ARG A 200 -15.43 2.81 13.03
C ARG A 200 -15.64 2.10 14.36
N TYR A 201 -15.98 2.90 15.36
CA TYR A 201 -16.35 2.41 16.67
C TYR A 201 -17.76 1.81 16.65
N ARG A 202 -17.93 0.72 17.41
CA ARG A 202 -19.21 0.13 17.74
C ARG A 202 -19.28 0.00 19.24
N ALA A 203 -20.03 0.91 19.84
CA ALA A 203 -20.41 0.90 21.24
C ALA A 203 -21.04 -0.43 21.66
N PHE A 204 -21.03 -0.64 22.97
CA PHE A 204 -21.69 -1.77 23.60
C PHE A 204 -23.17 -1.86 23.18
N LYS A 205 -23.61 -3.04 22.74
CA LYS A 205 -25.03 -3.30 22.47
C LYS A 205 -25.47 -4.61 23.12
N GLY A 206 -26.07 -4.50 24.30
CA GLY A 206 -26.69 -5.60 25.04
C GLY A 206 -25.69 -6.57 25.68
N ARG A 207 -25.20 -7.57 24.95
CA ARG A 207 -24.20 -8.57 25.44
C ARG A 207 -22.92 -8.57 24.61
N ARG A 208 -22.75 -7.60 23.73
CA ARG A 208 -21.59 -7.52 22.83
C ARG A 208 -20.66 -6.45 23.36
N ASP A 209 -19.45 -6.88 23.69
CA ASP A 209 -18.34 -6.00 24.01
C ASP A 209 -18.12 -4.99 22.87
N PRO A 210 -17.65 -3.78 23.21
CA PRO A 210 -17.36 -2.77 22.21
C PRO A 210 -16.23 -3.22 21.28
N THR A 211 -16.35 -2.83 20.02
CA THR A 211 -15.35 -3.16 19.00
C THR A 211 -15.04 -1.94 18.17
N ALA A 212 -13.80 -1.80 17.73
CA ALA A 212 -13.42 -0.81 16.75
C ALA A 212 -12.90 -1.47 15.48
N THR A 213 -13.06 -0.76 14.38
CA THR A 213 -12.35 -1.05 13.14
C THR A 213 -11.41 0.08 12.82
N HIS A 214 -10.11 -0.16 12.84
CA HIS A 214 -9.09 0.79 12.40
C HIS A 214 -8.79 0.57 10.92
N PHE A 215 -8.68 1.68 10.19
CA PHE A 215 -8.32 1.71 8.78
C PHE A 215 -7.02 2.49 8.61
N TYR A 216 -6.08 1.90 7.88
CA TYR A 216 -4.82 2.52 7.50
C TYR A 216 -4.76 2.55 5.98
N ARG A 217 -4.51 3.72 5.40
CA ARG A 217 -4.58 3.92 3.94
C ARG A 217 -3.32 4.59 3.41
N LEU A 218 -2.78 4.03 2.34
CA LEU A 218 -1.61 4.55 1.67
C LEU A 218 -1.78 4.48 0.15
N SER A 219 -0.84 5.08 -0.57
CA SER A 219 -0.80 5.05 -2.04
C SER A 219 0.51 4.45 -2.50
N ALA A 220 0.47 3.75 -3.63
CA ALA A 220 1.65 3.07 -4.17
C ALA A 220 1.68 3.15 -5.70
N LEU A 221 2.87 3.09 -6.26
CA LEU A 221 3.10 2.69 -7.64
C LEU A 221 3.04 1.18 -7.75
N VAL A 222 2.48 0.68 -8.84
CA VAL A 222 2.58 -0.73 -9.21
C VAL A 222 3.40 -0.83 -10.48
N LEU A 223 4.49 -1.59 -10.41
CA LEU A 223 5.34 -1.90 -11.54
C LEU A 223 4.99 -3.30 -12.04
N VAL A 224 4.70 -3.42 -13.34
CA VAL A 224 4.37 -4.70 -13.97
C VAL A 224 5.19 -4.86 -15.24
N PRO A 225 6.01 -5.93 -15.40
CA PRO A 225 6.64 -6.22 -16.69
C PRO A 225 5.56 -6.35 -17.77
N ARG A 226 5.68 -5.62 -18.89
CA ARG A 226 4.57 -5.49 -19.86
C ARG A 226 4.13 -6.82 -20.47
N HIS A 227 5.03 -7.79 -20.65
CA HIS A 227 4.66 -9.12 -21.14
C HIS A 227 3.85 -9.96 -20.13
N ARG A 228 3.79 -9.56 -18.86
CA ARG A 228 2.94 -10.17 -17.83
C ARG A 228 1.69 -9.33 -17.53
N PHE A 229 1.50 -8.20 -18.22
CA PHE A 229 0.42 -7.26 -17.90
C PHE A 229 -0.97 -7.89 -18.03
N ASP A 230 -1.23 -8.62 -19.11
CA ASP A 230 -2.52 -9.30 -19.32
C ASP A 230 -2.82 -10.33 -18.22
N LEU A 231 -1.80 -11.10 -17.81
CA LEU A 231 -1.91 -12.07 -16.71
C LEU A 231 -2.22 -11.39 -15.38
N PHE A 232 -1.53 -10.27 -15.11
CA PHE A 232 -1.76 -9.47 -13.93
C PHE A 232 -3.19 -8.90 -13.90
N LEU A 233 -3.69 -8.43 -15.04
CA LEU A 233 -5.07 -7.97 -15.16
C LEU A 233 -6.06 -9.11 -14.89
N SER A 234 -5.86 -10.29 -15.46
CA SER A 234 -6.72 -11.46 -15.19
C SER A 234 -6.74 -11.81 -13.70
N ASP A 235 -5.57 -11.90 -13.05
CA ASP A 235 -5.46 -12.21 -11.62
C ASP A 235 -6.19 -11.16 -10.76
N CYS A 236 -6.05 -9.87 -11.08
CA CYS A 236 -6.78 -8.80 -10.39
C CYS A 236 -8.31 -8.99 -10.48
N HIS A 237 -8.84 -9.34 -11.65
CA HIS A 237 -10.27 -9.58 -11.85
C HIS A 237 -10.77 -10.83 -11.13
N ASP A 238 -10.00 -11.92 -11.16
CA ASP A 238 -10.33 -13.19 -10.50
C ASP A 238 -10.37 -13.03 -8.97
N ARG A 239 -9.39 -12.31 -8.41
CA ARG A 239 -9.35 -11.97 -6.98
C ARG A 239 -10.49 -11.04 -6.58
N GLN A 240 -10.83 -10.08 -7.43
CA GLN A 240 -11.98 -9.21 -7.21
C GLN A 240 -13.30 -10.00 -7.21
N ALA A 241 -13.47 -10.96 -8.13
CA ALA A 241 -14.65 -11.81 -8.19
C ALA A 241 -14.75 -12.72 -6.95
N SER A 242 -13.63 -13.25 -6.47
CA SER A 242 -13.55 -14.12 -5.28
C SER A 242 -13.80 -13.38 -3.96
N SER A 243 -13.81 -12.04 -3.98
CA SER A 243 -13.96 -11.19 -2.80
C SER A 243 -15.37 -10.60 -2.63
N ARG A 244 -16.28 -10.95 -3.53
CA ARG A 244 -17.71 -10.59 -3.47
C ARG A 244 -18.51 -11.70 -2.78
#